data_AF-A0A969DSF4-F1
#
_entry.id   AF-A0A969DSF4-F1
#
_cell.length_a   1.000
_cell.length_b   1.000
_cell.length_c   1.000
_cell.angle_alpha   90.00
_cell.angle_beta   90.00
_cell.angle_gamma   90.00
#
_symmetry.space_group_name_H-M   'P 1'
#
loop_
_entity.id
_entity.type
_entity.pdbx_description
1 polymer ?
#
loop_
_entity_poly.entity_id
_entity_poly.type
_entity_poly.pdbx_seq_one_letter_code
_entity_poly.pdbx_strand_id
1 'polypeptide(L)'
;MENIKVSLVLRPLMDKDSIREKIIVESIELFTSYGIRSVTMDDIARHLGMSKKTIYLHFKDKEEIIMCSTELYFENEMKMMREVEASAENAVDQLYKLTVCLRDRFKNTNMGVMFDLKKYYRRAWEKYIEHKHDVIFNSVLNNLQRGIAEGFFRKDINPEILAYLRIGEIEISFNKDFFRKNGLQ
;
A
#
# COMPACT_ATOMS: atom_id res chain seq x y z
N MET A 1 25.09 2.35 9.37
CA MET A 1 23.65 2.17 9.08
C MET A 1 23.36 2.85 7.76
N GLU A 2 23.40 2.10 6.66
CA GLU A 2 23.17 2.63 5.32
C GLU A 2 21.72 3.11 5.16
N ASN A 3 21.56 4.29 4.58
CA ASN A 3 20.28 4.89 4.22
C ASN A 3 19.62 4.04 3.13
N ILE A 4 18.72 3.13 3.52
CA ILE A 4 17.82 2.45 2.60
C ILE A 4 16.84 3.50 2.07
N LYS A 5 17.14 4.06 0.90
CA LYS A 5 16.20 4.91 0.14
C LYS A 5 14.94 4.09 -0.11
N VAL A 6 13.79 4.65 0.26
CA VAL A 6 12.41 4.14 0.08
C VAL A 6 12.16 3.49 -1.29
N SER A 7 12.89 3.95 -2.31
CA SER A 7 12.95 3.31 -3.62
C SER A 7 13.22 1.80 -3.61
N LEU A 8 13.81 1.23 -2.55
CA LEU A 8 14.25 -0.18 -2.52
C LEU A 8 13.11 -1.20 -2.36
N VAL A 9 11.96 -0.84 -1.77
CA VAL A 9 10.85 -1.81 -1.59
C VAL A 9 9.99 -1.93 -2.87
N LEU A 10 10.02 -0.91 -3.74
CA LEU A 10 9.47 -0.98 -5.10
C LEU A 10 10.50 -1.47 -6.14
N ARG A 11 11.78 -1.63 -5.76
CA ARG A 11 12.88 -1.90 -6.71
C ARG A 11 13.29 -3.36 -6.97
N PRO A 12 12.82 -4.42 -6.29
CA PRO A 12 13.17 -5.75 -6.74
C PRO A 12 12.08 -6.26 -7.70
N LEU A 13 12.48 -6.45 -8.96
CA LEU A 13 11.91 -7.41 -9.92
C LEU A 13 10.75 -6.94 -10.80
N MET A 14 10.98 -5.97 -11.69
CA MET A 14 10.24 -5.82 -12.95
C MET A 14 11.22 -5.43 -14.07
N ASP A 15 11.17 -6.15 -15.18
CA ASP A 15 11.82 -5.75 -16.43
C ASP A 15 11.25 -4.39 -16.87
N LYS A 16 12.14 -3.47 -17.26
CA LYS A 16 11.79 -2.08 -17.65
C LYS A 16 11.25 -2.00 -19.08
N ASP A 17 10.32 -2.86 -19.45
CA ASP A 17 10.10 -3.12 -20.87
C ASP A 17 9.08 -2.17 -21.53
N SER A 18 8.31 -1.38 -20.77
CA SER A 18 7.43 -0.35 -21.35
C SER A 18 7.47 1.04 -20.70
N ILE A 19 7.33 2.08 -21.52
CA ILE A 19 7.14 3.48 -21.07
C ILE A 19 5.89 3.60 -20.17
N ARG A 20 4.84 2.81 -20.47
CA ARG A 20 3.59 2.80 -19.72
C ARG A 20 3.83 2.38 -18.26
N GLU A 21 4.55 1.28 -18.03
CA GLU A 21 4.88 0.82 -16.66
C GLU A 21 5.76 1.83 -15.93
N LYS A 22 6.74 2.42 -16.61
CA LYS A 22 7.59 3.45 -16.01
C LYS A 22 6.76 4.64 -15.50
N ILE A 23 5.77 5.08 -16.29
CA ILE A 23 4.86 6.15 -15.86
C ILE A 23 4.09 5.72 -14.59
N ILE A 24 3.59 4.49 -14.52
CA ILE A 24 2.82 3.99 -13.37
C ILE A 24 3.71 3.94 -12.11
N VAL A 25 4.86 3.28 -12.19
CA VAL A 25 5.77 3.09 -11.04
C VAL A 25 6.20 4.43 -10.44
N GLU A 26 6.61 5.37 -11.30
CA GLU A 26 7.08 6.68 -10.85
C GLU A 26 5.91 7.57 -10.37
N SER A 27 4.71 7.38 -10.92
CA SER A 27 3.50 8.05 -10.42
C SER A 27 3.10 7.57 -9.03
N ILE A 28 3.29 6.28 -8.71
CA ILE A 28 3.08 5.75 -7.35
C ILE A 28 3.96 6.51 -6.35
N GLU A 29 5.25 6.71 -6.65
CA GLU A 29 6.17 7.45 -5.78
C GLU A 29 5.71 8.91 -5.57
N LEU A 30 5.30 9.59 -6.65
CA LEU A 30 4.79 10.96 -6.55
C LEU A 30 3.50 11.04 -5.72
N PHE A 31 2.52 10.18 -6.01
CA PHE A 31 1.25 10.18 -5.29
C PHE A 31 1.42 9.85 -3.81
N THR A 32 2.23 8.84 -3.49
CA THR A 32 2.50 8.45 -2.11
C THR A 32 3.27 9.52 -1.35
N SER A 33 4.19 10.24 -1.98
CA SER A 33 4.99 11.27 -1.31
C SER A 33 4.22 12.58 -1.12
N TYR A 34 3.47 13.02 -2.12
CA TYR A 34 2.89 14.37 -2.16
C TYR A 34 1.37 14.41 -1.98
N GLY A 35 0.70 13.27 -2.06
CA GLY A 35 -0.76 13.17 -2.15
C GLY A 35 -1.23 13.13 -3.60
N ILE A 36 -2.40 12.53 -3.85
CA ILE A 36 -2.85 12.33 -5.23
C ILE A 36 -3.26 13.66 -5.84
N ARG A 37 -4.00 14.50 -5.12
CA ARG A 37 -4.51 15.75 -5.70
C ARG A 37 -3.44 16.78 -6.03
N SER A 38 -2.35 16.82 -5.26
CA SER A 38 -1.28 17.82 -5.43
C SER A 38 -0.41 17.56 -6.65
N VAL A 39 -0.32 16.30 -7.10
CA VAL A 39 0.48 15.92 -8.28
C VAL A 39 -0.27 16.24 -9.56
N THR A 40 0.29 17.04 -10.45
CA THR A 40 -0.30 17.32 -11.77
C THR A 40 0.31 16.45 -12.87
N MET A 41 -0.32 16.43 -14.05
CA MET A 41 0.26 15.80 -15.24
C MET A 41 1.60 16.42 -15.64
N ASP A 42 1.80 17.71 -15.34
CA ASP A 42 3.07 18.41 -15.63
C ASP A 42 4.17 18.00 -14.63
N ASP A 43 3.81 17.69 -13.39
CA ASP A 43 4.75 17.18 -12.39
C ASP A 43 5.21 15.77 -12.74
N ILE A 44 4.29 14.90 -13.18
CA ILE A 44 4.63 13.55 -13.67
C ILE A 44 5.57 13.63 -14.87
N ALA A 45 5.26 14.51 -15.85
CA ALA A 45 6.11 14.75 -17.01
C ALA A 45 7.53 15.22 -16.62
N ARG A 46 7.60 16.21 -15.72
CA ARG A 46 8.88 16.76 -15.24
C ARG A 46 9.70 15.72 -14.48
N HIS A 47 9.08 14.95 -13.61
CA HIS A 47 9.72 13.88 -12.83
C HIS A 47 10.32 12.78 -13.72
N LEU A 48 9.60 12.42 -14.79
CA LEU A 48 10.03 11.39 -15.73
C LEU A 48 11.03 11.88 -16.80
N GLY A 49 11.26 13.20 -16.90
CA GLY A 49 12.03 13.79 -18.00
C GLY A 49 11.35 13.60 -19.36
N MET A 50 10.01 13.57 -19.39
CA MET A 50 9.21 13.31 -20.60
C MET A 50 8.32 14.51 -20.93
N SER A 51 7.85 14.60 -22.18
CA SER A 51 6.83 15.58 -22.53
C SER A 51 5.45 15.13 -22.04
N LYS A 52 4.57 16.07 -21.71
CA LYS A 52 3.16 15.78 -21.39
C LYS A 52 2.46 15.03 -22.53
N LYS A 53 2.81 15.36 -23.79
CA LYS A 53 2.33 14.67 -24.99
C LYS A 53 2.70 13.18 -24.98
N THR A 54 3.91 12.84 -24.54
CA THR A 54 4.36 11.44 -24.41
C THR A 54 3.50 10.67 -23.42
N ILE A 55 3.15 11.25 -22.27
CA ILE A 55 2.27 10.60 -21.29
C ILE A 55 0.88 10.37 -21.89
N TYR A 56 0.33 11.36 -22.60
CA TYR A 56 -0.98 11.23 -23.26
C TYR A 56 -1.04 10.21 -24.40
N LEU A 57 0.09 9.75 -24.94
CA LEU A 57 0.13 8.62 -25.88
C LEU A 57 -0.18 7.29 -25.17
N HIS A 58 0.10 7.21 -23.87
CA HIS A 58 -0.09 6.01 -23.09
C HIS A 58 -1.34 6.07 -22.23
N PHE A 59 -1.73 7.23 -21.70
CA PHE A 59 -2.87 7.38 -20.80
C PHE A 59 -3.81 8.49 -21.26
N LYS A 60 -5.11 8.26 -21.18
CA LYS A 60 -6.15 9.23 -21.50
C LYS A 60 -6.08 10.45 -20.58
N ASP A 61 -5.93 10.20 -19.28
CA ASP A 61 -5.97 11.22 -18.24
C ASP A 61 -5.27 10.75 -16.96
N LYS A 62 -5.23 11.63 -15.96
CA LYS A 62 -4.64 11.35 -14.64
C LYS A 62 -5.40 10.26 -13.89
N GLU A 63 -6.72 10.14 -14.10
CA GLU A 63 -7.55 9.15 -13.39
C GLU A 63 -7.20 7.74 -13.85
N GLU A 64 -6.92 7.54 -15.15
CA GLU A 64 -6.38 6.27 -15.64
C GLU A 64 -5.04 5.91 -14.99
N ILE A 65 -4.12 6.88 -14.87
CA ILE A 65 -2.83 6.66 -14.20
C ILE A 65 -3.03 6.29 -12.73
N ILE A 66 -3.93 6.96 -12.02
CA ILE A 66 -4.26 6.66 -10.62
C ILE A 66 -4.80 5.24 -10.47
N MET A 67 -5.72 4.83 -11.35
CA MET A 67 -6.29 3.49 -11.31
C MET A 67 -5.22 2.42 -11.52
N CYS A 68 -4.43 2.53 -12.58
CA CYS A 68 -3.34 1.57 -12.86
C CYS A 68 -2.26 1.59 -11.75
N SER A 69 -1.97 2.76 -11.18
CA SER A 69 -1.06 2.90 -10.03
C SER A 69 -1.61 2.19 -8.79
N THR A 70 -2.91 2.28 -8.56
CA THR A 70 -3.60 1.63 -7.44
C THR A 70 -3.59 0.12 -7.59
N GLU A 71 -3.87 -0.38 -8.79
CA GLU A 71 -3.82 -1.82 -9.12
C GLU A 71 -2.41 -2.37 -8.90
N LEU A 72 -1.39 -1.76 -9.52
CA LEU A 72 0.00 -2.18 -9.37
C LEU A 72 0.48 -2.10 -7.92
N TYR A 73 0.07 -1.07 -7.17
CA TYR A 73 0.42 -0.94 -5.76
C TYR A 73 -0.10 -2.12 -4.92
N PHE A 74 -1.35 -2.51 -5.12
CA PHE A 74 -1.95 -3.65 -4.40
C PHE A 74 -1.43 -4.99 -4.90
N GLU A 75 -1.14 -5.15 -6.20
CA GLU A 75 -0.47 -6.35 -6.72
C GLU A 75 0.89 -6.58 -6.06
N ASN A 76 1.69 -5.53 -5.94
CA ASN A 76 2.98 -5.57 -5.25
C ASN A 76 2.83 -5.85 -3.75
N GLU A 77 1.82 -5.28 -3.10
CA GLU A 77 1.49 -5.59 -1.71
C GLU A 77 1.16 -7.07 -1.51
N MET A 78 0.27 -7.61 -2.35
CA MET A 78 -0.08 -9.04 -2.30
C MET A 78 1.14 -9.94 -2.53
N LYS A 79 2.01 -9.58 -3.48
CA LYS A 79 3.24 -10.34 -3.75
C LYS A 79 4.16 -10.35 -2.53
N MET A 80 4.41 -9.18 -1.94
CA MET A 80 5.22 -9.06 -0.72
C MET A 80 4.63 -9.88 0.44
N MET A 81 3.31 -9.80 0.66
CA MET A 81 2.65 -10.56 1.73
C MET A 81 2.80 -12.08 1.55
N ARG A 82 2.68 -12.58 0.31
CA ARG A 82 2.93 -14.00 -0.02
C ARG A 82 4.38 -14.40 0.20
N GLU A 83 5.33 -13.55 -0.16
CA GLU A 83 6.76 -13.81 0.06
C GLU A 83 7.10 -13.85 1.56
N VAL A 84 6.51 -12.96 2.35
CA VAL A 84 6.64 -12.97 3.82
C VAL A 84 6.02 -14.23 4.42
N GLU A 85 4.80 -14.59 4.00
CA GLU A 85 4.14 -15.81 4.46
C GLU A 85 4.96 -17.07 4.15
N ALA A 86 5.48 -17.18 2.92
CA ALA A 86 6.28 -18.32 2.48
C ALA A 86 7.64 -18.42 3.17
N SER A 87 8.21 -17.29 3.62
CA SER A 87 9.51 -17.24 4.30
C SER A 87 9.42 -17.17 5.82
N ALA A 88 8.22 -17.15 6.39
CA ALA A 88 8.03 -17.03 7.83
C ALA A 88 8.10 -18.37 8.55
N GLU A 89 8.94 -18.44 9.58
CA GLU A 89 9.15 -19.66 10.36
C GLU A 89 7.89 -20.07 11.14
N ASN A 90 7.16 -19.08 11.66
CA ASN A 90 5.94 -19.26 12.44
C ASN A 90 5.04 -18.01 12.31
N ALA A 91 3.85 -18.05 12.89
CA ALA A 91 2.89 -16.96 12.82
C ALA A 91 3.40 -15.65 13.46
N VAL A 92 4.22 -15.73 14.51
CA VAL A 92 4.78 -14.54 15.17
C VAL A 92 5.82 -13.87 14.27
N ASP A 93 6.69 -14.66 13.64
CA ASP A 93 7.69 -14.18 12.69
C ASP A 93 7.03 -13.55 11.45
N GLN A 94 5.98 -14.18 10.91
CA GLN A 94 5.18 -13.61 9.82
C GLN A 94 4.60 -12.24 10.21
N LEU A 95 3.96 -12.15 11.38
CA LEU A 95 3.37 -10.92 11.87
C LEU A 95 4.42 -9.82 12.08
N TYR A 96 5.59 -10.17 12.62
CA TYR A 96 6.70 -9.25 12.80
C TYR A 96 7.23 -8.72 11.46
N LYS A 97 7.51 -9.60 10.50
CA LYS A 97 7.96 -9.24 9.15
C LYS A 97 6.96 -8.32 8.44
N LEU A 98 5.66 -8.65 8.48
CA LEU A 98 4.61 -7.81 7.92
C LEU A 98 4.55 -6.43 8.59
N THR A 99 4.70 -6.38 9.92
CA THR A 99 4.72 -5.11 10.68
C THR A 99 5.90 -4.23 10.27
N VAL A 100 7.08 -4.82 10.06
CA VAL A 100 8.27 -4.09 9.57
C VAL A 100 8.03 -3.55 8.17
N CYS A 101 7.53 -4.37 7.24
CA CYS A 101 7.19 -3.93 5.88
C CYS A 101 6.18 -2.78 5.88
N LEU A 102 5.14 -2.87 6.72
CA LEU A 102 4.10 -1.85 6.83
C LEU A 102 4.65 -0.53 7.36
N ARG A 103 5.47 -0.58 8.42
CA ARG A 103 6.15 0.60 8.99
C ARG A 103 7.02 1.30 7.95
N ASP A 104 7.81 0.54 7.19
CA ASP A 104 8.74 1.11 6.22
C ASP A 104 8.00 1.75 5.04
N ARG A 105 6.85 1.19 4.62
CA ARG A 105 5.94 1.81 3.64
C ARG A 105 5.30 3.09 4.20
N PHE A 106 4.85 3.08 5.45
CA PHE A 106 4.19 4.26 6.03
C PHE A 106 5.11 5.43 6.33
N LYS A 107 6.39 5.18 6.60
CA LYS A 107 7.35 6.22 6.98
C LYS A 107 7.37 7.43 6.03
N ASN A 108 7.10 7.22 4.75
CA ASN A 108 7.14 8.26 3.72
C ASN A 108 5.83 8.39 2.93
N THR A 109 4.75 7.78 3.42
CA THR A 109 3.44 7.90 2.79
C THR A 109 2.72 9.13 3.34
N ASN A 110 2.31 10.02 2.45
CA ASN A 110 1.44 11.13 2.77
C ASN A 110 0.08 10.58 3.21
N MET A 111 -0.29 10.82 4.47
CA MET A 111 -1.54 10.29 5.02
C MET A 111 -2.80 10.90 4.35
N GLY A 112 -2.65 11.91 3.48
CA GLY A 112 -3.72 12.45 2.64
C GLY A 112 -4.11 11.58 1.44
N VAL A 113 -3.29 10.59 1.05
CA VAL A 113 -3.56 9.71 -0.10
C VAL A 113 -4.90 8.99 0.05
N MET A 114 -5.17 8.39 1.22
CA MET A 114 -6.42 7.68 1.46
C MET A 114 -7.63 8.62 1.45
N PHE A 115 -7.47 9.84 1.96
CA PHE A 115 -8.51 10.86 1.88
C PHE A 115 -8.80 11.26 0.43
N ASP A 116 -7.75 11.45 -0.38
CA ASP A 116 -7.90 11.81 -1.79
C ASP A 116 -8.59 10.70 -2.59
N LEU A 117 -8.19 9.44 -2.39
CA LEU A 117 -8.83 8.26 -3.01
C LEU A 117 -10.32 8.24 -2.66
N LYS A 118 -10.65 8.26 -1.37
CA LYS A 118 -12.03 8.16 -0.88
C LYS A 118 -12.93 9.28 -1.40
N LYS A 119 -12.41 10.51 -1.48
CA LYS A 119 -13.22 11.68 -1.81
C LYS A 119 -13.35 11.95 -3.31
N TYR A 120 -12.33 11.65 -4.10
CA TYR A 120 -12.25 12.10 -5.50
C TYR A 120 -12.14 10.96 -6.52
N TYR A 121 -11.72 9.76 -6.12
CA TYR A 121 -11.39 8.68 -7.06
C TYR A 121 -12.11 7.38 -6.70
N ARG A 122 -13.43 7.36 -6.93
CA ARG A 122 -14.34 6.26 -6.50
C ARG A 122 -13.86 4.88 -6.92
N ARG A 123 -13.44 4.69 -8.18
CA ARG A 123 -13.00 3.36 -8.68
C ARG A 123 -11.74 2.86 -7.98
N ALA A 124 -10.77 3.74 -7.78
CA ALA A 124 -9.54 3.40 -7.05
C ALA A 124 -9.84 3.15 -5.56
N TRP A 125 -10.78 3.88 -4.97
CA TRP A 125 -11.27 3.62 -3.62
C TRP A 125 -11.98 2.26 -3.49
N GLU A 126 -12.83 1.89 -4.45
CA GLU A 126 -13.47 0.57 -4.50
C GLU A 126 -12.41 -0.55 -4.54
N LYS A 127 -11.34 -0.36 -5.32
CA LYS A 127 -10.21 -1.30 -5.35
C LYS A 127 -9.48 -1.43 -4.00
N TYR A 128 -9.31 -0.32 -3.30
CA TYR A 128 -8.75 -0.32 -1.94
C TYR A 128 -9.65 -1.09 -0.96
N ILE A 129 -10.97 -0.88 -1.02
CA ILE A 129 -11.93 -1.57 -0.15
C ILE A 129 -11.92 -3.08 -0.44
N GLU A 130 -11.97 -3.49 -1.70
CA GLU A 130 -11.85 -4.89 -2.13
C GLU A 130 -10.55 -5.52 -1.59
N HIS A 131 -9.41 -4.88 -1.83
CA HIS A 131 -8.11 -5.37 -1.37
C HIS A 131 -8.05 -5.53 0.15
N LYS A 132 -8.57 -4.55 0.90
CA LYS A 132 -8.62 -4.57 2.37
C LYS A 132 -9.52 -5.68 2.91
N HIS A 133 -10.72 -5.83 2.35
CA HIS A 133 -11.72 -6.79 2.82
C HIS A 133 -11.39 -8.23 2.45
N ASP A 134 -10.76 -8.46 1.30
CA ASP A 134 -10.50 -9.82 0.83
C ASP A 134 -9.07 -10.24 1.12
N VAL A 135 -8.07 -9.41 0.82
CA VAL A 135 -6.67 -9.85 0.90
C VAL A 135 -6.13 -9.67 2.30
N ILE A 136 -6.21 -8.45 2.84
CA ILE A 136 -5.63 -8.14 4.15
C ILE A 136 -6.36 -8.92 5.25
N PHE A 137 -7.69 -8.94 5.21
CA PHE A 137 -8.49 -9.67 6.20
C PHE A 137 -8.14 -11.16 6.23
N ASN A 138 -8.13 -11.83 5.07
CA ASN A 138 -7.83 -13.27 5.01
C ASN A 138 -6.38 -13.55 5.42
N SER A 139 -5.42 -12.68 5.07
CA SER A 139 -4.04 -12.84 5.52
C SER A 139 -3.92 -12.77 7.04
N VAL A 140 -4.57 -11.79 7.67
CA VAL A 140 -4.58 -11.66 9.14
C VAL A 140 -5.29 -12.85 9.79
N LEU A 141 -6.45 -13.25 9.27
CA LEU A 141 -7.21 -14.39 9.78
C LEU A 141 -6.38 -15.69 9.71
N ASN A 142 -5.73 -15.95 8.58
CA ASN A 142 -4.88 -17.12 8.39
C ASN A 142 -3.68 -17.12 9.34
N ASN A 143 -3.02 -15.96 9.52
CA ASN A 143 -1.93 -15.82 10.46
C ASN A 143 -2.38 -16.09 11.91
N LEU A 144 -3.54 -15.56 12.31
CA LEU A 144 -4.11 -15.80 13.64
C LEU A 144 -4.45 -17.28 13.86
N GLN A 145 -5.09 -17.92 12.89
CA GLN A 145 -5.41 -19.36 12.96
C GLN A 145 -4.14 -20.22 13.03
N ARG A 146 -3.13 -19.91 12.20
CA ARG A 146 -1.82 -20.56 12.23
C ARG A 146 -1.17 -20.41 13.61
N GLY A 147 -1.14 -19.20 14.17
CA GLY A 147 -0.52 -18.97 15.47
C GLY A 147 -1.24 -19.64 16.63
N ILE A 148 -2.57 -19.82 16.55
CA ILE A 148 -3.32 -20.63 17.52
C ILE A 148 -2.94 -22.12 17.39
N ALA A 149 -2.85 -22.64 16.17
CA ALA A 149 -2.49 -24.02 15.89
C ALA A 149 -1.05 -24.35 16.32
N GLU A 150 -0.11 -23.43 16.09
CA GLU A 150 1.28 -23.52 16.52
C GLU A 150 1.47 -23.29 18.04
N GLY A 151 0.44 -22.81 18.74
CA GLY A 151 0.46 -22.55 20.19
C GLY A 151 1.08 -21.21 20.60
N PHE A 152 1.39 -20.32 19.64
CA PHE A 152 1.90 -18.98 19.91
C PHE A 152 0.81 -17.98 20.29
N PHE A 153 -0.42 -18.17 19.80
CA PHE A 153 -1.57 -17.33 20.14
C PHE A 153 -2.55 -18.09 21.05
N ARG A 154 -3.21 -17.36 21.94
CA ARG A 154 -4.14 -17.95 22.91
C ARG A 154 -5.35 -18.56 22.20
N LYS A 155 -5.80 -19.73 22.67
CA LYS A 155 -6.91 -20.49 22.07
C LYS A 155 -8.30 -19.91 22.36
N ASP A 156 -8.39 -19.00 23.34
CA ASP A 156 -9.64 -18.37 23.78
C ASP A 156 -9.99 -17.10 23.00
N ILE A 157 -9.14 -16.67 22.06
CA ILE A 157 -9.44 -15.54 21.17
C ILE A 157 -10.32 -15.98 20.01
N ASN A 158 -11.24 -15.12 19.60
CA ASN A 158 -11.94 -15.29 18.32
C ASN A 158 -11.07 -14.64 17.21
N PRO A 159 -10.49 -15.44 16.29
CA PRO A 159 -9.57 -14.91 15.29
C PRO A 159 -10.27 -14.02 14.25
N GLU A 160 -11.57 -14.23 14.00
CA GLU A 160 -12.35 -13.41 13.07
C GLU A 160 -12.60 -12.00 13.63
N ILE A 161 -13.01 -11.90 14.90
CA ILE A 161 -13.18 -10.60 15.58
C ILE A 161 -11.85 -9.85 15.59
N LEU A 162 -10.76 -10.54 15.94
CA LEU A 162 -9.45 -9.90 16.00
C LEU A 162 -8.95 -9.47 14.62
N ALA A 163 -9.24 -10.23 13.56
CA ALA A 163 -8.95 -9.82 12.19
C ALA A 163 -9.70 -8.53 11.82
N TYR A 164 -11.00 -8.41 12.12
CA TYR A 164 -11.75 -7.16 11.90
C TYR A 164 -11.17 -5.98 12.68
N LEU A 165 -10.78 -6.18 13.94
CA LEU A 165 -10.15 -5.13 14.75
C LEU A 165 -8.83 -4.67 14.12
N ARG A 166 -8.00 -5.60 13.64
CA ARG A 166 -6.74 -5.26 12.94
C ARG A 166 -6.97 -4.45 11.66
N ILE A 167 -8.00 -4.78 10.89
CA ILE A 167 -8.37 -3.98 9.71
C ILE A 167 -8.76 -2.55 10.11
N GLY A 168 -9.52 -2.39 11.20
CA GLY A 168 -9.88 -1.07 11.73
C GLY A 168 -8.67 -0.24 12.17
N GLU A 169 -7.68 -0.87 12.83
CA GLU A 169 -6.43 -0.20 13.23
C GLU A 169 -5.66 0.36 12.02
N ILE A 170 -5.60 -0.40 10.92
CA ILE A 170 -4.98 0.06 9.67
C ILE A 170 -5.68 1.32 9.15
N GLU A 171 -7.02 1.38 9.16
CA GLU A 171 -7.74 2.57 8.72
C GLU A 171 -7.47 3.79 9.61
N ILE A 172 -7.42 3.59 10.92
CA ILE A 172 -7.11 4.64 11.89
C ILE A 172 -5.72 5.22 11.63
N SER A 173 -4.74 4.40 11.22
CA SER A 173 -3.38 4.86 10.91
C SER A 173 -3.31 5.93 9.82
N PHE A 174 -4.30 6.01 8.93
CA PHE A 174 -4.39 7.05 7.90
C PHE A 174 -5.23 8.26 8.30
N ASN A 175 -5.89 8.21 9.46
CA ASN A 175 -6.79 9.25 9.90
C ASN A 175 -6.03 10.37 10.64
N LYS A 176 -5.58 11.39 9.89
CA LYS A 176 -4.90 12.57 10.46
C LYS A 176 -5.70 13.24 11.58
N ASP A 177 -7.02 13.29 11.44
CA ASP A 177 -7.89 13.93 12.44
C ASP A 177 -7.94 13.15 13.74
N PHE A 178 -7.86 11.82 13.68
CA PHE A 178 -7.79 10.96 14.86
C PHE A 178 -6.54 11.30 15.70
N PHE A 179 -5.35 11.33 15.09
CA PHE A 179 -4.12 11.64 15.83
C PHE A 179 -4.06 13.10 16.30
N ARG A 180 -4.47 14.05 15.45
CA ARG A 180 -4.48 15.48 15.81
C ARG A 180 -5.40 15.77 16.99
N LYS A 181 -6.63 15.23 16.99
CA LYS A 181 -7.61 15.47 18.07
C LYS A 181 -7.16 14.88 19.42
N ASN A 182 -6.29 13.88 19.39
CA ASN A 182 -5.77 13.21 20.58
C ASN A 182 -4.35 13.66 20.98
N GLY A 183 -3.79 14.69 20.31
CA GLY A 183 -2.47 15.24 20.67
C GLY A 183 -1.28 14.33 20.35
N LEU A 184 -1.41 13.46 19.33
CA LEU A 184 -0.43 12.42 18.98
C LEU A 184 0.39 12.74 17.72
N GLN A 185 0.76 14.01 17.49
CA GLN A 185 1.56 14.44 16.32
C GLN A 185 3.02 14.71 16.66
#